data_AF-A0A9C7VYH1-F1
#
_entry.id   AF-A0A9C7VYH1-F1
#
_cell.length_a   1.000
_cell.length_b   1.000
_cell.length_c   1.000
_cell.angle_alpha   90.00
_cell.angle_beta   90.00
_cell.angle_gamma   90.00
#
_symmetry.space_group_name_H-M   'P 1'
#
loop_
_entity.id
_entity.type
_entity.pdbx_description
1 polymer ?
#
loop_
_entity_poly.entity_id
_entity_poly.type
_entity_poly.pdbx_seq_one_letter_code
_entity_poly.pdbx_strand_id
1 'polypeptide(L)'
;MTQSDSGAVAAIEVTVGDQPPVVYSIKDPQQITVAGDIGNSVIEIRDGRVRMISSPGKRQLCVLSGWHQQSGDNIVCLPNKVGVSLISNRERFDGINF
;
A
#
# COMPACT_ATOMS: atom_id res chain seq x y z
N MET A 1 -11.10 -23.11 6.49
CA MET A 1 -11.14 -21.81 7.18
C MET A 1 -9.70 -21.35 7.31
N THR A 2 -9.18 -20.67 6.28
CA THR A 2 -7.77 -20.30 6.18
C THR A 2 -7.46 -19.17 7.17
N GLN A 3 -6.34 -19.32 7.86
CA GLN A 3 -5.95 -18.56 9.04
C GLN A 3 -5.65 -17.10 8.68
N SER A 4 -6.38 -16.17 9.29
CA SER A 4 -5.94 -14.77 9.43
C SER A 4 -4.75 -14.74 10.38
N ASP A 5 -3.56 -14.97 9.83
CA ASP A 5 -2.34 -14.86 10.59
C ASP A 5 -1.84 -13.40 10.47
N SER A 6 -2.34 -12.55 11.36
CA SER A 6 -1.96 -11.13 11.46
C SER A 6 -0.51 -11.00 11.97
N GLY A 7 0.46 -11.34 11.11
CA GLY A 7 1.87 -11.06 11.34
C GLY A 7 2.10 -9.55 11.41
N ALA A 8 3.07 -9.11 12.23
CA ALA A 8 3.45 -7.71 12.30
C ALA A 8 3.83 -7.19 10.90
N VAL A 9 3.22 -6.06 10.50
CA VAL A 9 3.51 -5.44 9.20
C VAL A 9 4.97 -5.01 9.18
N ALA A 10 5.67 -5.41 8.11
CA ALA A 10 7.08 -5.14 7.95
C ALA A 10 7.34 -4.12 6.83
N ALA A 11 6.49 -4.12 5.81
CA ALA A 11 6.66 -3.28 4.64
C ALA A 11 5.31 -2.95 3.99
N ILE A 12 5.35 -1.96 3.10
CA ILE A 12 4.29 -1.71 2.14
C ILE A 12 4.79 -2.05 0.74
N GLU A 13 3.92 -2.62 -0.07
CA GLU A 13 4.11 -2.81 -1.49
C GLU A 13 3.29 -1.75 -2.24
N VAL A 14 3.95 -0.97 -3.10
CA VAL A 14 3.32 0.08 -3.89
C VAL A 14 3.27 -0.37 -5.35
N THR A 15 2.07 -0.37 -5.92
CA THR A 15 1.81 -0.77 -7.31
C THR A 15 1.32 0.43 -8.13
N VAL A 16 1.78 0.51 -9.38
CA VAL A 16 1.43 1.58 -10.31
C VAL A 16 1.18 0.97 -11.69
N GLY A 17 -0.09 0.86 -12.09
CA GLY A 17 -0.47 0.18 -13.33
C GLY A 17 0.12 -1.24 -13.41
N ASP A 18 0.81 -1.53 -14.51
CA ASP A 18 1.44 -2.84 -14.77
C ASP A 18 2.95 -2.85 -14.43
N GLN A 19 3.44 -1.84 -13.71
CA GLN A 19 4.85 -1.77 -13.33
C GLN A 19 5.17 -2.77 -12.20
N PRO A 20 6.41 -3.30 -12.16
CA PRO A 20 6.87 -4.10 -11.03
C PRO A 20 6.65 -3.36 -9.71
N PRO A 21 6.12 -4.03 -8.67
CA PRO A 21 5.88 -3.39 -7.40
C PRO A 21 7.16 -2.90 -6.73
N VAL A 22 7.06 -1.78 -6.01
CA VAL A 22 8.16 -1.23 -5.23
C VAL A 22 7.85 -1.36 -3.76
N VAL A 23 8.79 -1.88 -2.99
CA VAL A 23 8.60 -2.16 -1.56
C VAL A 23 9.32 -1.13 -0.71
N TYR A 24 8.61 -0.58 0.27
CA TYR A 24 9.14 0.36 1.26
C TYR A 24 8.98 -0.20 2.66
N SER A 25 9.98 0.01 3.52
CA SER A 25 9.90 -0.31 4.94
C SER A 25 8.83 0.56 5.61
N ILE A 26 7.92 -0.06 6.36
CA ILE A 26 6.89 0.68 7.10
C ILE A 26 7.45 1.38 8.35
N LYS A 27 8.69 1.04 8.74
CA LYS A 27 9.36 1.59 9.92
C LYS A 27 9.96 2.97 9.68
N ASP A 28 10.25 3.30 8.41
CA ASP A 28 10.93 4.52 8.04
C ASP A 28 9.91 5.59 7.63
N PRO A 29 9.70 6.65 8.45
CA PRO A 29 8.75 7.70 8.12
C PRO A 29 9.18 8.43 6.85
N GLN A 30 8.30 8.49 5.87
CA GLN A 30 8.60 9.10 4.57
C GLN A 30 7.32 9.43 3.80
N GLN A 31 7.47 10.31 2.80
CA GLN A 31 6.44 10.54 1.78
C GLN A 31 6.94 10.04 0.44
N ILE A 32 6.09 9.29 -0.25
CA ILE A 32 6.38 8.67 -1.53
C ILE A 32 5.44 9.30 -2.55
N THR A 33 6.00 9.93 -3.57
CA THR A 33 5.23 10.44 -4.71
C THR A 33 5.34 9.45 -5.86
N VAL A 34 4.19 9.01 -6.37
CA VAL A 34 4.12 8.11 -7.52
C VAL A 34 3.28 8.73 -8.63
N ALA A 35 3.73 8.59 -9.87
CA ALA A 35 3.00 9.04 -11.04
C ALA A 35 2.08 7.91 -11.52
N GLY A 36 0.78 8.06 -11.32
CA GLY A 36 -0.24 7.15 -11.85
C GLY A 36 -0.80 7.61 -13.19
N ASP A 37 -1.78 6.88 -13.71
CA ASP A 37 -2.36 7.07 -15.05
C ASP A 37 -2.93 8.47 -15.32
N ILE A 38 -3.47 9.13 -14.29
CA ILE A 38 -4.15 10.42 -14.43
C ILE A 38 -3.51 11.52 -13.56
N GLY A 39 -2.34 11.26 -12.96
CA GLY A 39 -1.57 12.24 -12.19
C GLY A 39 -0.85 11.65 -10.98
N ASN A 40 -0.29 12.54 -10.16
CA ASN A 40 0.52 12.14 -9.01
C ASN A 40 -0.36 11.74 -7.81
N SER A 41 -0.05 10.59 -7.20
CA SER A 41 -0.52 10.23 -5.86
C SER A 41 0.61 10.41 -4.86
N VAL A 42 0.27 10.81 -3.63
CA VAL A 42 1.23 10.94 -2.53
C VAL A 42 0.82 10.04 -1.38
N ILE A 43 1.74 9.19 -0.95
CA ILE A 43 1.58 8.20 0.12
C ILE A 43 2.46 8.64 1.30
N GLU A 44 1.94 8.55 2.52
CA GLU A 44 2.68 8.86 3.74
C GLU A 44 2.79 7.61 4.61
N ILE A 45 4.03 7.28 5.01
CA ILE A 45 4.34 6.31 6.05
C ILE A 45 4.69 7.08 7.31
N ARG A 46 4.01 6.77 8.42
CA ARG A 46 4.31 7.36 9.72
C ARG A 46 3.87 6.45 10.86
N ASP A 47 4.70 6.31 11.89
CA ASP A 47 4.42 5.54 13.11
C ASP A 47 3.95 4.09 12.83
N GLY A 48 4.55 3.42 11.83
CA GLY A 48 4.18 2.06 11.46
C GLY A 48 2.82 1.94 10.74
N ARG A 49 2.29 3.05 10.22
CA ARG A 49 1.03 3.12 9.49
C ARG A 49 1.24 3.80 8.15
N VAL A 50 0.33 3.55 7.21
CA VAL A 50 0.35 4.16 5.89
C VAL A 50 -1.00 4.78 5.56
N ARG A 51 -0.98 5.90 4.84
CA ARG A 51 -2.18 6.50 4.25
C ARG A 51 -1.86 7.11 2.89
N MET A 52 -2.88 7.34 2.09
CA MET A 52 -2.74 8.22 0.94
C MET A 52 -3.16 9.64 1.30
N ILE A 53 -2.28 10.61 1.12
CA ILE A 53 -2.55 12.02 1.45
C ILE A 53 -3.19 12.77 0.28
N SER A 54 -2.91 12.35 -0.96
CA SER A 54 -3.46 12.98 -2.16
C SER A 54 -3.49 12.02 -3.34
N SER A 55 -4.50 12.17 -4.20
CA SER A 55 -4.63 11.48 -5.48
C SER A 55 -5.62 12.24 -6.38
N PRO A 56 -5.47 12.23 -7.71
CA PRO A 56 -6.38 12.94 -8.65
C PRO A 56 -7.78 12.31 -8.80
N GLY A 57 -8.06 11.15 -8.19
CA GLY A 57 -9.32 10.43 -8.40
C GLY A 57 -10.56 11.15 -7.86
N LYS A 58 -11.59 11.38 -8.68
CA LYS A 58 -12.79 12.19 -8.32
C LYS A 58 -13.47 11.84 -6.99
N ARG A 59 -13.52 10.55 -6.63
CA ARG A 59 -14.22 10.09 -5.41
C ARG A 59 -13.35 10.15 -4.15
N GLN A 60 -12.04 10.35 -4.29
CA GLN A 60 -11.09 10.44 -3.18
C GLN A 60 -11.14 9.26 -2.17
N LEU A 61 -11.69 8.09 -2.53
CA LEU A 61 -11.91 6.98 -1.59
C LEU A 61 -10.62 6.51 -0.93
N CYS A 62 -9.52 6.45 -1.68
CA CYS A 62 -8.19 6.09 -1.18
C CYS A 62 -7.60 7.12 -0.20
N VAL A 63 -7.97 8.39 -0.31
CA VAL A 63 -7.56 9.45 0.63
C VAL A 63 -8.47 9.42 1.87
N LEU A 64 -9.77 9.25 1.66
CA LEU A 64 -10.78 9.18 2.72
C LEU A 64 -10.66 7.91 3.58
N SER A 65 -10.03 6.84 3.08
CA SER A 65 -9.80 5.61 3.86
C SER A 65 -8.83 5.81 5.03
N GLY A 66 -8.05 6.89 5.04
CA GLY A 66 -7.22 7.27 6.19
C GLY A 66 -6.03 6.34 6.42
N TRP A 67 -5.71 6.10 7.70
CA TRP A 67 -4.56 5.31 8.13
C TRP A 67 -4.86 3.82 8.16
N HIS A 68 -3.96 3.02 7.59
CA HIS A 68 -3.94 1.56 7.59
C HIS A 68 -2.71 1.05 8.33
N GLN A 69 -2.84 -0.08 9.04
CA GLN A 69 -1.79 -0.61 9.92
C GLN A 69 -1.73 -2.15 9.93
N GLN A 70 -2.76 -2.84 9.45
CA GLN A 70 -2.87 -4.28 9.58
C GLN A 70 -2.32 -4.97 8.34
N SER A 71 -1.74 -6.16 8.52
CA SER A 71 -1.31 -6.98 7.39
C SER A 71 -2.53 -7.37 6.55
N GLY A 72 -2.41 -7.24 5.23
CA GLY A 72 -3.52 -7.46 4.30
C GLY A 72 -4.41 -6.22 4.09
N ASP A 73 -4.19 -5.12 4.81
CA ASP A 73 -4.83 -3.84 4.48
C ASP A 73 -4.39 -3.38 3.09
N ASN A 74 -5.31 -2.74 2.37
CA ASN A 74 -5.08 -2.22 1.03
C ASN A 74 -5.66 -0.81 0.85
N ILE A 75 -4.90 0.04 0.17
CA ILE A 75 -5.34 1.37 -0.28
C ILE A 75 -5.26 1.39 -1.81
N VAL A 76 -6.40 1.58 -2.48
CA VAL A 76 -6.46 1.53 -3.95
C VAL A 76 -7.14 2.78 -4.51
N CYS A 77 -6.41 3.53 -5.35
CA CYS A 77 -7.01 4.54 -6.21
C CYS A 77 -7.22 3.98 -7.61
N LEU A 78 -8.38 3.34 -7.82
CA LEU A 78 -8.71 2.72 -9.11
C LEU A 78 -8.53 3.66 -10.32
N PRO A 79 -9.00 4.93 -10.30
CA PRO A 79 -8.85 5.81 -11.47
C PRO A 79 -7.40 6.15 -11.80
N ASN A 80 -6.51 6.15 -10.79
CA ASN A 80 -5.09 6.48 -10.98
C ASN A 80 -4.20 5.23 -11.09
N LYS A 81 -4.78 4.03 -11.00
CA LYS A 81 -4.08 2.73 -10.95
C LYS A 81 -2.92 2.68 -9.95
N VAL A 82 -3.09 3.32 -8.80
CA VAL A 82 -2.12 3.27 -7.69
C VAL A 82 -2.69 2.42 -6.57
N GLY A 83 -1.93 1.42 -6.14
CA GLY A 83 -2.24 0.55 -5.01
C GLY A 83 -1.14 0.59 -3.94
N VAL A 84 -1.55 0.37 -2.69
CA VAL A 84 -0.65 0.16 -1.55
C VAL A 84 -1.17 -1.03 -0.77
N SER A 85 -0.32 -2.03 -0.52
CA SER A 85 -0.64 -3.23 0.24
C SER A 85 0.29 -3.36 1.43
N LEU A 86 -0.24 -3.62 2.62
CA LEU A 86 0.55 -3.83 3.83
C LEU A 86 0.90 -5.31 3.96
N ILE A 87 2.19 -5.63 3.91
CA ILE A 87 2.67 -7.01 3.93
C ILE A 87 3.41 -7.33 5.24
N SER A 88 3.15 -8.51 5.79
CA SER A 88 3.89 -9.05 6.92
C SER A 88 5.15 -9.79 6.48
N ASN A 89 6.07 -10.02 7.42
CA ASN A 89 7.27 -10.84 7.16
C ASN A 89 6.94 -12.29 6.76
N ARG A 90 5.75 -12.83 7.07
CA ARG A 90 5.35 -14.19 6.69
C ARG A 90 4.90 -14.29 5.24
N GLU A 91 4.26 -13.27 4.70
CA GLU A 91 3.75 -13.24 3.32
C GLU A 91 4.89 -13.38 2.28
N ARG A 92 6.13 -12.96 2.61
CA ARG A 92 7.29 -13.18 1.74
C ARG A 92 7.75 -14.64 1.64
N PHE A 93 7.35 -15.51 2.57
CA PHE A 93 7.83 -16.91 2.64
C PHE A 93 6.80 -17.96 2.22
N ASP A 94 5.51 -17.62 2.08
CA ASP A 94 4.45 -18.57 1.68
C ASP A 94 4.13 -18.59 0.17
N GLY A 95 5.01 -18.03 -0.65
CA GLY A 95 4.97 -18.20 -2.10
C GLY A 95 5.49 -19.57 -2.55
N ILE A 96 4.80 -20.67 -2.21
CA ILE A 96 4.97 -21.93 -2.96
C ILE A 96 4.40 -21.69 -4.36
N ASN A 97 5.30 -21.36 -5.29
CA ASN A 97 5.02 -21.23 -6.71
C ASN A 97 4.93 -22.66 -7.30
N PHE A 98 3.79 -23.04 -7.88
CA PHE A 98 3.59 -24.33 -8.56
C PHE A 98 4.00 -24.25 -10.04
#